data_AF-A0A3T1B3L2-F1
#
_entry.id   AF-A0A3T1B3L2-F1
#
_cell.length_a   1.000
_cell.length_b   1.000
_cell.length_c   1.000
_cell.angle_alpha   90.00
_cell.angle_beta   90.00
_cell.angle_gamma   90.00
#
_symmetry.space_group_name_H-M   'P 1'
#
loop_
_entity.id
_entity.type
_entity.pdbx_description
1 polymer ?
#
loop_
_entity_poly.entity_id
_entity_poly.type
_entity_poly.pdbx_seq_one_letter_code
_entity_poly.pdbx_strand_id
1 'polypeptide(L)'
;MKKLFEASEAVAAPVAQVRALIDDGWAVRAFLGGEEAAAYVEVDHRPGVAGFQGHWWYRGEISAEPAAAGTTLTYRVFNIAAGGAWAVPLANKLFIGYRRKVQDGVTALARRIEDHLR
;
A
#
# COMPACT_ATOMS: atom_id res chain seq x y z
N MET A 1 5.03 9.94 -12.93
CA MET A 1 5.04 9.26 -11.62
C MET A 1 6.30 8.40 -11.51
N LYS A 2 7.12 8.56 -10.46
CA LYS A 2 8.37 7.78 -10.28
C LYS A 2 8.24 6.83 -9.09
N LYS A 3 8.46 5.53 -9.29
CA LYS A 3 8.49 4.54 -8.18
C LYS A 3 9.71 4.81 -7.30
N LEU A 4 9.47 4.97 -6.00
CA LEU A 4 10.51 5.17 -4.99
C LEU A 4 10.82 3.86 -4.26
N PHE A 5 9.78 3.15 -3.84
CA PHE A 5 9.89 1.93 -3.06
C PHE A 5 8.83 0.92 -3.48
N GLU A 6 9.14 -0.35 -3.26
CA GLU A 6 8.26 -1.49 -3.48
C GLU A 6 8.63 -2.56 -2.45
N ALA A 7 7.61 -3.17 -1.88
CA ALA A 7 7.73 -4.35 -1.05
C ALA A 7 6.56 -5.29 -1.34
N SER A 8 6.81 -6.58 -1.23
CA SER A 8 5.81 -7.61 -1.44
C SER A 8 5.83 -8.60 -0.28
N GLU A 9 4.67 -9.17 0.02
CA GLU A 9 4.50 -10.23 1.00
C GLU A 9 3.53 -11.29 0.45
N ALA A 10 3.75 -12.55 0.82
CA ALA A 10 2.80 -13.60 0.54
C ALA A 10 1.61 -13.53 1.50
N VAL A 11 0.42 -13.83 0.99
CA VAL A 11 -0.82 -13.97 1.75
C VAL A 11 -1.37 -15.37 1.47
N ALA A 12 -1.57 -16.15 2.52
CA ALA A 12 -2.12 -17.50 2.46
C ALA A 12 -3.66 -17.50 2.25
N ALA A 13 -4.12 -16.73 1.26
CA ALA A 13 -5.53 -16.62 0.88
C ALA A 13 -5.69 -16.53 -0.66
N PRO A 14 -6.83 -16.98 -1.22
CA PRO A 14 -7.15 -16.82 -2.63
C PRO A 14 -7.17 -15.35 -3.08
N VAL A 15 -6.56 -15.07 -4.24
CA VAL A 15 -6.45 -13.72 -4.80
C VAL A 15 -7.80 -13.01 -4.98
N ALA A 16 -8.86 -13.74 -5.26
CA ALA A 16 -10.20 -13.19 -5.38
C ALA A 16 -10.68 -12.55 -4.05
N GLN A 17 -10.41 -13.21 -2.91
CA GLN A 17 -10.79 -12.70 -1.59
C GLN A 17 -9.94 -11.48 -1.22
N VAL A 18 -8.63 -11.54 -1.48
CA VAL A 18 -7.72 -10.41 -1.22
C VAL A 18 -8.10 -9.20 -2.08
N ARG A 19 -8.45 -9.41 -3.36
CA ARG A 19 -8.90 -8.33 -4.25
C ARG A 19 -10.22 -7.72 -3.80
N ALA A 20 -11.17 -8.53 -3.34
CA ALA A 20 -12.43 -8.01 -2.78
C ALA A 20 -12.18 -7.04 -1.62
N LEU A 21 -11.25 -7.38 -0.70
CA LEU A 21 -10.85 -6.49 0.40
C LEU A 21 -10.09 -5.24 -0.04
N ILE A 22 -9.45 -5.26 -1.21
CA ILE A 22 -8.83 -4.06 -1.79
C ILE A 22 -9.90 -3.18 -2.42
N ASP A 23 -10.83 -3.80 -3.16
CA ASP A 23 -11.87 -3.13 -3.94
C ASP A 23 -12.94 -2.49 -3.02
N ASP A 24 -13.24 -3.08 -1.87
CA ASP A 24 -14.15 -2.52 -0.85
C ASP A 24 -13.48 -1.46 0.08
N GLY A 25 -12.18 -1.23 -0.12
CA GLY A 25 -11.35 -0.29 0.64
C GLY A 25 -10.96 -0.74 2.04
N TRP A 26 -11.32 -1.96 2.47
CA TRP A 26 -10.93 -2.49 3.77
C TRP A 26 -9.42 -2.55 3.91
N ALA A 27 -8.71 -3.04 2.90
CA ALA A 27 -7.25 -3.17 2.92
C ALA A 27 -6.55 -1.81 3.05
N VAL A 28 -7.10 -0.76 2.41
CA VAL A 28 -6.57 0.61 2.53
C VAL A 28 -6.75 1.13 3.95
N ARG A 29 -7.95 1.01 4.53
CA ARG A 29 -8.22 1.42 5.92
C ARG A 29 -7.36 0.64 6.91
N ALA A 30 -7.29 -0.68 6.74
CA ALA A 30 -6.45 -1.55 7.56
C ALA A 30 -4.97 -1.17 7.44
N PHE A 31 -4.49 -0.75 6.26
CA PHE A 31 -3.11 -0.32 6.07
C PHE A 31 -2.82 1.03 6.75
N LEU A 32 -3.72 2.00 6.57
CA LEU A 32 -3.57 3.37 7.09
C LEU A 32 -3.82 3.48 8.60
N GLY A 33 -4.46 2.47 9.20
CA GLY A 33 -4.72 2.42 10.64
C GLY A 33 -6.14 2.81 11.06
N GLY A 34 -7.10 2.84 10.13
CA GLY A 34 -8.52 3.06 10.40
C GLY A 34 -9.19 4.10 9.49
N GLU A 35 -10.49 4.32 9.72
CA GLU A 35 -11.33 5.28 8.96
C GLU A 35 -10.81 6.72 9.08
N GLU A 36 -10.44 7.17 10.27
CA GLU A 36 -9.96 8.53 10.49
C GLU A 36 -8.71 8.84 9.66
N ALA A 37 -7.76 7.90 9.59
CA ALA A 37 -6.55 8.05 8.77
C ALA A 37 -6.85 8.04 7.27
N ALA A 38 -7.79 7.19 6.84
CA ALA A 38 -8.23 7.13 5.44
C ALA A 38 -8.92 8.41 4.98
N ALA A 39 -9.58 9.15 5.87
CA ALA A 39 -10.23 10.43 5.55
C ALA A 39 -9.25 11.56 5.14
N TYR A 40 -7.95 11.42 5.47
CA TYR A 40 -6.92 12.41 5.13
C TYR A 40 -6.24 12.17 3.77
N VAL A 41 -6.64 11.13 3.04
CA VAL A 41 -6.04 10.78 1.75
C VAL A 41 -7.10 10.64 0.67
N GLU A 42 -6.73 10.96 -0.56
CA GLU A 42 -7.57 10.66 -1.72
C GLU A 42 -7.34 9.21 -2.13
N VAL A 43 -8.37 8.37 -2.11
CA VAL A 43 -8.29 6.95 -2.48
C VAL A 43 -8.85 6.76 -3.88
N ASP A 44 -8.11 6.08 -4.75
CA ASP A 44 -8.60 5.61 -6.04
C ASP A 44 -8.59 4.09 -6.14
N HIS A 45 -9.66 3.54 -6.70
CA HIS A 45 -9.83 2.10 -6.86
C HIS A 45 -9.77 1.73 -8.34
N ARG A 46 -9.00 0.68 -8.62
CA ARG A 46 -9.01 -0.09 -9.86
C ARG A 46 -9.16 -1.57 -9.46
N PRO A 47 -9.71 -2.44 -10.33
CA PRO A 47 -9.91 -3.84 -9.95
C PRO A 47 -8.63 -4.51 -9.41
N GLY A 48 -8.66 -4.91 -8.14
CA GLY A 48 -7.54 -5.53 -7.42
C GLY A 48 -6.36 -4.61 -7.08
N VAL A 49 -6.54 -3.29 -7.22
CA VAL A 49 -5.53 -2.26 -6.95
C VAL A 49 -6.17 -1.03 -6.32
N ALA A 50 -5.73 -0.64 -5.12
CA ALA A 50 -6.13 0.62 -4.51
C ALA A 50 -4.92 1.54 -4.36
N GLY A 51 -5.00 2.74 -4.92
CA GLY A 51 -4.05 3.81 -4.67
C GLY A 51 -4.60 4.78 -3.64
N PHE A 52 -3.71 5.39 -2.88
CA PHE A 52 -4.07 6.49 -1.99
C PHE A 52 -2.99 7.55 -2.02
N GLN A 53 -3.42 8.79 -2.16
CA GLN A 53 -2.59 9.95 -2.35
C GLN A 53 -2.64 10.83 -1.09
N GLY A 54 -1.45 11.15 -0.58
CA GLY A 54 -1.28 12.02 0.57
C GLY A 54 -0.34 13.16 0.22
N HIS A 55 -0.72 14.38 0.62
CA HIS A 55 0.05 15.59 0.34
C HIS A 55 0.35 15.79 -1.17
N TRP A 56 1.29 16.67 -1.49
CA TRP A 56 1.59 17.10 -2.85
C TRP A 56 2.57 16.19 -3.62
N TRP A 57 3.07 15.12 -2.99
CA TRP A 57 4.16 14.31 -3.56
C TRP A 57 3.99 12.80 -3.41
N TYR A 58 3.18 12.32 -2.46
CA TYR A 58 3.16 10.90 -2.09
C TYR A 58 1.93 10.20 -2.63
N ARG A 59 2.15 9.03 -3.23
CA ARG A 59 1.11 8.08 -3.58
C ARG A 59 1.53 6.67 -3.18
N GLY A 60 0.75 6.05 -2.32
CA GLY A 60 0.82 4.63 -2.01
C GLY A 60 -0.09 3.84 -2.95
N GLU A 61 0.29 2.62 -3.32
CA GLU A 61 -0.55 1.71 -4.08
C GLU A 61 -0.43 0.29 -3.55
N ILE A 62 -1.56 -0.33 -3.23
CA ILE A 62 -1.68 -1.72 -2.83
C ILE A 62 -2.28 -2.50 -3.99
N SER A 63 -1.66 -3.63 -4.36
CA SER A 63 -2.15 -4.52 -5.41
C SER A 63 -2.02 -5.98 -5.01
N ALA A 64 -2.93 -6.82 -5.50
CA ALA A 64 -2.88 -8.27 -5.29
C ALA A 64 -2.77 -9.03 -6.62
N GLU A 65 -1.78 -9.94 -6.69
CA GLU A 65 -1.54 -10.82 -7.83
C GLU A 65 -1.57 -12.30 -7.43
N PRO A 66 -2.04 -13.21 -8.30
CA PRO A 66 -2.03 -14.65 -8.02
C PRO A 66 -0.59 -15.16 -7.78
N ALA A 67 -0.42 -16.06 -6.82
CA ALA A 67 0.83 -16.77 -6.56
C ALA A 67 0.60 -18.28 -6.46
N ALA A 68 1.66 -19.08 -6.61
CA ALA A 68 1.56 -20.54 -6.60
C ALA A 68 0.91 -21.12 -5.33
N ALA A 69 1.03 -20.41 -4.19
CA ALA A 69 0.48 -20.82 -2.89
C ALA A 69 -0.43 -19.75 -2.25
N GLY A 70 -1.19 -19.00 -3.07
CA GLY A 70 -2.12 -17.98 -2.59
C GLY A 70 -2.01 -16.68 -3.37
N THR A 71 -1.63 -15.61 -2.69
CA THR A 71 -1.59 -14.26 -3.26
C THR A 71 -0.28 -13.56 -2.93
N THR A 72 0.28 -12.83 -3.89
CA THR A 72 1.34 -11.86 -3.62
C THR A 72 0.70 -10.49 -3.45
N LEU A 73 0.77 -9.97 -2.22
CA LEU A 73 0.37 -8.60 -1.90
C LEU A 73 1.57 -7.69 -2.12
N THR A 74 1.41 -6.63 -2.90
CA THR A 74 2.48 -5.68 -3.18
C THR A 74 2.06 -4.27 -2.79
N TYR A 75 2.94 -3.57 -2.10
CA TYR A 75 2.79 -2.17 -1.78
C TYR A 75 3.89 -1.34 -2.46
N ARG A 76 3.48 -0.33 -3.22
CA ARG A 76 4.36 0.56 -3.98
C ARG A 76 4.22 1.99 -3.48
N VAL A 77 5.34 2.69 -3.42
CA VAL A 77 5.39 4.11 -3.10
C VAL A 77 5.89 4.86 -4.32
N PHE A 78 5.11 5.85 -4.75
CA PHE A 78 5.41 6.70 -5.87
C PHE A 78 5.59 8.16 -5.45
N ASN A 79 6.47 8.84 -6.18
CA ASN A 79 6.54 10.29 -6.20
C ASN A 79 5.69 10.83 -7.35
N ILE A 80 4.72 11.68 -7.01
CA ILE A 80 3.78 12.35 -7.92
C ILE A 80 3.99 13.87 -7.97
N ALA A 81 5.00 14.42 -7.29
CA ALA A 81 5.24 15.86 -7.27
C ALA A 81 5.50 16.41 -8.68
N ALA A 82 4.73 17.44 -9.08
CA ALA A 82 4.90 18.12 -10.37
C ALA A 82 6.16 19.01 -10.42
N GLY A 83 6.65 19.47 -9.27
CA GLY A 83 7.91 20.21 -9.11
C GLY A 83 8.36 20.16 -7.66
N GLY A 84 9.65 20.36 -7.34
CA GLY A 84 10.13 20.28 -5.94
C GLY A 84 10.34 18.86 -5.38
N ALA A 85 10.28 17.83 -6.23
CA ALA A 85 10.46 16.43 -5.85
C ALA A 85 11.77 16.13 -5.07
N TRP A 86 12.79 17.00 -5.17
CA TRP A 86 14.05 16.91 -4.43
C TRP A 86 13.89 17.18 -2.92
N ALA A 87 12.88 17.97 -2.52
CA ALA A 87 12.64 18.32 -1.12
C ALA A 87 11.99 17.17 -0.33
N VAL A 88 11.32 16.25 -1.03
CA VAL A 88 10.61 15.09 -0.48
C VAL A 88 11.49 14.20 0.40
N PRO A 89 12.63 13.69 -0.08
CA PRO A 89 13.43 12.80 0.73
C PRO A 89 14.26 13.56 1.79
N LEU A 90 14.45 14.86 1.63
CA LEU A 90 15.03 15.74 2.65
C LEU A 90 14.07 15.94 3.85
N ALA A 91 12.80 16.24 3.58
CA ALA A 91 11.80 16.54 4.61
C ALA A 91 11.38 15.30 5.42
N ASN A 92 11.31 14.13 4.79
CA ASN A 92 10.76 12.91 5.40
C ASN A 92 11.81 11.94 5.94
N LYS A 93 13.10 12.31 5.94
CA LYS A 93 14.21 11.39 6.28
C LYS A 93 14.08 10.04 5.54
N LEU A 94 13.55 10.04 4.31
CA LEU A 94 13.23 8.83 3.52
C LEU A 94 14.45 7.94 3.27
N PHE A 95 15.65 8.48 3.48
CA PHE A 95 16.91 7.80 3.25
C PHE A 95 17.29 6.79 4.34
N ILE A 96 16.69 6.83 5.54
CA ILE A 96 17.08 5.93 6.64
C ILE A 96 15.90 5.06 7.07
N GLY A 97 15.97 3.78 6.73
CA GLY A 97 15.04 2.76 7.21
C GLY A 97 13.66 2.74 6.55
N TYR A 98 13.39 3.62 5.57
CA TYR A 98 12.07 3.66 4.93
C TYR A 98 11.73 2.38 4.17
N ARG A 99 12.70 1.76 3.49
CA ARG A 99 12.50 0.43 2.87
C ARG A 99 12.02 -0.61 3.88
N ARG A 100 12.61 -0.62 5.08
CA ARG A 100 12.19 -1.52 6.16
C ARG A 100 10.77 -1.20 6.61
N LYS A 101 10.42 0.07 6.79
CA LYS A 101 9.03 0.47 7.11
C LYS A 101 8.01 0.04 6.04
N VAL A 102 8.37 0.15 4.76
CA VAL A 102 7.52 -0.29 3.64
C VAL A 102 7.35 -1.82 3.70
N GLN A 103 8.42 -2.57 3.97
CA GLN A 103 8.34 -4.02 4.19
C GLN A 103 7.46 -4.36 5.41
N ASP A 104 7.75 -3.78 6.57
CA ASP A 104 7.01 -4.03 7.81
C ASP A 104 5.51 -3.71 7.64
N GLY A 105 5.19 -2.67 6.86
CA GLY A 105 3.82 -2.31 6.53
C GLY A 105 3.10 -3.35 5.68
N VAL A 106 3.72 -3.84 4.59
CA VAL A 106 3.09 -4.88 3.76
C VAL A 106 2.99 -6.22 4.51
N THR A 107 3.99 -6.56 5.33
CA THR A 107 3.95 -7.75 6.19
C THR A 107 2.83 -7.65 7.24
N ALA A 108 2.64 -6.49 7.86
CA ALA A 108 1.55 -6.28 8.82
C ALA A 108 0.17 -6.37 8.15
N LEU A 109 0.03 -5.80 6.94
CA LEU A 109 -1.22 -5.89 6.19
C LEU A 109 -1.55 -7.31 5.76
N ALA A 110 -0.55 -8.06 5.26
CA ALA A 110 -0.72 -9.47 4.90
C ALA A 110 -1.29 -10.27 6.08
N ARG A 111 -0.71 -10.11 7.28
CA ARG A 111 -1.22 -10.76 8.50
C ARG A 111 -2.65 -10.34 8.84
N ARG A 112 -2.96 -9.05 8.77
CA ARG A 112 -4.32 -8.55 9.01
C ARG A 112 -5.34 -9.15 8.04
N ILE A 113 -4.98 -9.31 6.77
CA ILE A 113 -5.83 -9.95 5.76
C ILE A 113 -6.07 -11.42 6.13
N GLU A 114 -5.01 -12.16 6.46
CA GLU A 114 -5.13 -13.56 6.87
C GLU A 114 -6.01 -13.72 8.12
N ASP A 115 -5.82 -12.85 9.11
CA ASP A 115 -6.62 -12.88 10.35
C ASP A 115 -8.09 -12.47 10.10
N HIS A 116 -8.36 -11.60 9.12
CA HIS A 116 -9.72 -11.17 8.78
C HIS A 116 -10.50 -12.21 7.96
N LEU A 117 -9.80 -13.08 7.21
CA LEU A 117 -10.40 -14.10 6.36
C LEU A 117 -10.55 -15.47 7.04
N ARG A 118 -10.02 -15.64 8.26
CA ARG A 118 -10.20 -16.83 9.10
C ARG A 118 -11.56 -16.81 9.79
#